data_AF-A0A2S8ZKK2-F1
#
_entry.id   AF-A0A2S8ZKK2-F1
#
_cell.length_a   1.000
_cell.length_b   1.000
_cell.length_c   1.000
_cell.angle_alpha   90.00
_cell.angle_beta   90.00
_cell.angle_gamma   90.00
#
_symmetry.space_group_name_H-M   'P 1'
#
loop_
_entity.id
_entity.type
_entity.pdbx_description
1 polymer ?
#
loop_
_entity_poly.entity_id
_entity_poly.type
_entity_poly.pdbx_seq_one_letter_code
_entity_poly.pdbx_strand_id
1 'polypeptide(L)' 'MDPIANLTAIRTVWDQRAMWVIEARSQGIPWEQIADAIGLSRQTVINLHKTASRNSTSGGVR' A
#
# COMPACT_ATOMS: atom_id res chain seq x y z
N MET A 1 23.32 -15.04 3.77
CA MET A 1 22.09 -14.27 3.55
C MET A 1 22.46 -12.80 3.63
N ASP A 2 22.32 -12.05 2.55
CA ASP A 2 22.62 -10.61 2.53
C ASP A 2 21.47 -9.85 3.22
N PRO A 3 21.72 -9.13 4.34
CA PRO A 3 20.69 -8.43 5.08
C PRO A 3 20.01 -7.32 4.27
N ILE A 4 20.68 -6.72 3.27
CA ILE A 4 20.10 -5.66 2.44
C ILE A 4 19.03 -6.22 1.49
N ALA A 5 19.26 -7.41 0.94
CA ALA A 5 18.31 -8.09 0.05
C ALA A 5 16.97 -8.45 0.76
N ASN A 6 17.02 -8.68 2.08
CA ASN A 6 15.81 -8.94 2.86
C ASN A 6 14.96 -7.67 3.05
N LEU A 7 15.62 -6.51 3.25
CA LEU A 7 14.94 -5.23 3.40
C LEU A 7 14.25 -4.79 2.10
N THR A 8 14.89 -5.00 0.95
CA THR A 8 14.28 -4.71 -0.36
C THR A 8 13.07 -5.59 -0.62
N ALA A 9 13.13 -6.89 -0.30
CA ALA A 9 11.98 -7.78 -0.43
C ALA A 9 10.79 -7.32 0.42
N ILE A 10 11.03 -6.95 1.68
CA ILE A 10 9.99 -6.39 2.58
C ILE A 10 9.39 -5.12 1.96
N ARG A 11 10.23 -4.23 1.44
CA ARG A 11 9.78 -2.98 0.79
C ARG A 11 8.87 -3.26 -0.41
N THR A 12 9.25 -4.18 -1.29
CA THR A 12 8.47 -4.54 -2.48
C THR A 12 7.08 -5.06 -2.11
N VAL A 13 6.97 -5.89 -1.07
CA VAL A 13 5.67 -6.39 -0.59
C VAL A 13 4.77 -5.24 -0.11
N TRP A 14 5.35 -4.25 0.60
CA TRP A 14 4.60 -3.08 1.05
C TRP A 14 4.12 -2.19 -0.10
N ASP A 15 4.94 -1.98 -1.12
CA ASP A 15 4.56 -1.19 -2.30
C ASP A 15 3.45 -1.90 -3.10
N GLN A 16 3.49 -3.23 -3.23
CA GLN A 16 2.40 -4.00 -3.86
C GLN A 16 1.08 -3.88 -3.09
N ARG A 17 1.12 -4.03 -1.76
CA ARG A 17 -0.07 -3.83 -0.91
C ARG A 17 -0.65 -2.43 -1.08
N ALA A 18 0.21 -1.41 -1.18
CA ALA A 18 -0.23 -0.03 -1.39
C ALA A 18 -1.00 0.15 -2.70
N MET A 19 -0.53 -0.48 -3.79
CA MET A 19 -1.22 -0.45 -5.09
C MET A 19 -2.59 -1.12 -5.03
N TRP A 20 -2.69 -2.30 -4.41
CA TRP A 20 -3.97 -2.99 -4.23
C TRP A 20 -4.96 -2.18 -3.40
N VAL A 21 -4.48 -1.48 -2.37
CA VAL A 21 -5.32 -0.62 -1.55
C VAL A 21 -5.87 0.58 -2.35
N ILE A 22 -5.07 1.19 -3.23
CA ILE A 22 -5.54 2.27 -4.11
C ILE A 22 -6.61 1.75 -5.07
N GLU A 23 -6.35 0.61 -5.72
CA GLU A 23 -7.27 0.02 -6.70
C GLU A 23 -8.57 -0.43 -6.06
N ALA A 24 -8.52 -1.16 -4.94
CA ALA A 24 -9.70 -1.59 -4.22
C ALA A 24 -10.54 -0.39 -3.77
N ARG A 25 -9.88 0.70 -3.34
CA ARG A 25 -10.59 1.90 -2.93
C ARG A 25 -11.22 2.66 -4.10
N SER A 26 -10.59 2.69 -5.28
CA SER A 26 -11.17 3.31 -6.47
C SER A 26 -12.42 2.56 -6.96
N GLN A 27 -12.52 1.26 -6.69
CA GLN A 27 -13.71 0.43 -6.93
C GLN A 27 -14.81 0.60 -5.85
N GLY A 28 -14.58 1.44 -4.83
CA GLY A 28 -15.54 1.72 -3.78
C GLY A 28 -15.54 0.74 -2.60
N ILE A 29 -14.65 -0.26 -2.59
CA ILE A 29 -14.58 -1.29 -1.56
C ILE A 29 -14.31 -0.63 -0.18
N PRO A 30 -15.13 -0.92 0.85
CA PRO A 30 -14.97 -0.30 2.17
C PRO A 30 -13.65 -0.71 2.85
N TRP A 31 -13.12 0.19 3.68
CA TRP A 31 -11.80 0.02 4.30
C TRP A 31 -11.68 -1.26 5.12
N GLU A 32 -12.77 -1.66 5.79
CA GLU A 32 -12.88 -2.86 6.60
C GLU A 32 -12.68 -4.12 5.73
N GLN A 33 -13.35 -4.21 4.57
CA GLN A 33 -13.18 -5.36 3.67
C GLN A 33 -11.78 -5.43 3.06
N ILE A 34 -11.18 -4.28 2.73
CA ILE A 34 -9.79 -4.24 2.24
C ILE A 34 -8.84 -4.74 3.32
N ALA A 35 -9.03 -4.29 4.56
CA ALA A 35 -8.23 -4.67 5.72
C ALA A 35 -8.30 -6.18 6.00
N ASP A 36 -9.50 -6.74 5.99
CA ASP A 36 -9.74 -8.18 6.15
C ASP A 36 -9.06 -8.99 5.04
N ALA A 37 -9.16 -8.55 3.78
CA ALA A 37 -8.58 -9.25 2.63
C ALA A 37 -7.05 -9.33 2.66
N ILE A 38 -6.36 -8.31 3.20
CA ILE A 38 -4.89 -8.24 3.23
C ILE A 38 -4.29 -8.53 4.62
N GLY A 39 -5.14 -8.87 5.60
CA GLY A 39 -4.72 -9.23 6.96
C GLY A 39 -4.08 -8.07 7.73
N LEU A 40 -4.55 -6.84 7.53
CA LEU A 40 -4.05 -5.64 8.20
C LEU A 40 -5.18 -4.95 8.99
N SER A 41 -4.82 -4.04 9.88
CA SER A 41 -5.83 -3.18 10.53
C SER A 41 -6.36 -2.12 9.56
N ARG A 42 -7.63 -1.76 9.70
CA ARG A 42 -8.26 -0.64 8.96
C ARG A 42 -7.41 0.64 8.99
N GLN A 43 -6.86 0.99 10.16
CA GLN A 43 -6.03 2.19 10.31
C GLN A 43 -4.72 2.10 9.50
N THR A 44 -4.11 0.92 9.46
CA THR A 44 -2.93 0.64 8.64
C THR A 44 -3.23 0.83 7.16
N VAL A 45 -4.36 0.31 6.67
CA VAL A 45 -4.80 0.46 5.28
C VAL A 45 -5.01 1.92 4.90
N ILE A 46 -5.68 2.70 5.74
CA ILE A 46 -5.90 4.14 5.52
C ILE A 46 -4.57 4.88 5.42
N ASN A 47 -3.62 4.59 6.31
CA ASN A 47 -2.31 5.21 6.30
C ASN A 47 -1.49 4.81 5.06
N LEU A 48 -1.60 3.54 4.64
CA LEU A 48 -0.96 3.02 3.43
C LEU A 48 -1.48 3.76 2.19
N HIS A 49 -2.81 3.89 2.05
CA HIS A 49 -3.44 4.64 0.97
C HIS A 49 -2.95 6.10 0.92
N LYS A 50 -2.99 6.81 2.06
CA LYS A 50 -2.55 8.22 2.15
C LYS A 50 -1.08 8.42 1.79
N THR A 51 -0.23 7.46 2.15
CA THR A 51 1.21 7.53 1.86
C THR A 51 1.48 7.23 0.39
N ALA A 52 0.77 6.26 -0.16
CA ALA A 52 0.87 5.88 -1.57
C ALA A 52 0.36 6.98 -2.51
N SER A 53 -0.82 7.56 -2.24
CA SER A 53 -1.35 8.69 -3.04
C SER A 53 -0.42 9.90 -3.03
N ARG A 54 0.24 10.20 -1.91
CA ARG A 54 1.22 11.29 -1.83
C ARG A 54 2.42 11.06 -2.75
N ASN A 55 2.93 9.82 -2.79
CA ASN A 55 4.03 9.47 -3.70
C ASN A 55 3.60 9.56 -5.17
N SER A 56 2.35 9.23 -5.50
CA SER A 56 1.81 9.40 -6.86
C SER A 56 1.76 10.87 -7.29
N THR A 57 1.41 11.79 -6.39
CA THR A 57 1.33 13.23 -6.68
C THR A 57 2.70 13.88 -6.78
N SER A 58 3.70 13.43 -6.02
CA SER A 58 5.08 13.95 -6.10
C SER A 58 5.90 13.39 -7.27
N GLY A 59 5.46 12.29 -7.89
CA GLY A 59 6.06 11.73 -9.11
C GLY A 59 5.55 12.33 -10.43
N GLY A 60 4.57 13.24 -10.37
CA GLY A 60 4.04 13.97 -11.52
C GLY A 60 4.93 15.14 -11.92
N VAL A 61 6.16 14.86 -12.36
CA VAL A 61 6.99 15.82 -13.09
C VAL A 61 7.49 15.15 -14.37
N ARG A 62 6.71 15.33 -15.43
CA ARG A 62 7.18 15.72 -16.77
C ARG A 62 6.01 15.83 -17.74
#